data_AF-A0A1F8MD62-F1
#
_entry.id   AF-A0A1F8MD62-F1
#
_cell.length_a   1.000
_cell.length_b   1.000
_cell.length_c   1.000
_cell.angle_alpha   90.00
_cell.angle_beta   90.00
_cell.angle_gamma   90.00
#
_symmetry.space_group_name_H-M   'P 1'
#
loop_
_entity.id
_entity.type
_entity.pdbx_description
1 polymer ?
#
loop_
_entity_poly.entity_id
_entity_poly.type
_entity_poly.pdbx_seq_one_letter_code
_entity_poly.pdbx_strand_id
1 'polypeptide(L)'
;MSGKLQWHHAGGKLRELGPASVSDAELLAILISPGVKDRPAAKIAEDVLAKFGSFKGMANQPLSRLLEIKGLGEVKAIRIAAAFEIARRIVNEVLKEHEKD
;
A
#
# COMPACT_ATOMS: atom_id res chain seq x y z
N MET A 1 18.90 -22.13 -19.17
CA MET A 1 18.00 -21.21 -19.89
C MET A 1 17.28 -20.38 -18.84
N SER A 2 17.72 -19.14 -18.61
CA SER A 2 17.15 -18.29 -17.57
C SER A 2 15.84 -17.70 -18.11
N GLY A 3 14.71 -18.30 -17.76
CA GLY A 3 13.40 -17.75 -18.06
C GLY A 3 13.24 -16.45 -17.29
N LYS A 4 13.15 -15.31 -17.99
CA LYS A 4 12.84 -14.02 -17.36
C LYS A 4 11.55 -14.19 -16.56
N LEU A 5 11.65 -14.15 -15.24
CA LEU A 5 10.47 -14.06 -14.37
C LEU A 5 9.78 -12.74 -14.68
N GLN A 6 8.78 -12.78 -15.56
CA GLN A 6 7.96 -11.62 -15.88
C GLN A 6 6.76 -11.67 -14.94
N TRP A 7 6.86 -10.97 -13.80
CA TRP A 7 5.72 -10.82 -12.91
C TRP A 7 4.71 -9.88 -13.56
N HIS A 8 3.46 -10.32 -13.60
CA HIS A 8 2.34 -9.56 -14.18
C HIS A 8 1.62 -8.69 -13.12
N HIS A 9 1.97 -8.84 -11.83
CA HIS A 9 1.41 -8.05 -10.73
C HIS A 9 2.40 -7.90 -9.56
N ALA A 10 2.24 -6.83 -8.78
CA ALA A 10 3.10 -6.44 -7.67
C ALA A 10 3.28 -7.55 -6.60
N GLY A 11 2.22 -8.30 -6.28
CA GLY A 11 2.31 -9.40 -5.31
C GLY A 11 3.26 -10.52 -5.72
N GLY A 12 3.37 -10.82 -7.03
CA GLY A 12 4.33 -11.81 -7.53
C GLY A 12 5.76 -11.30 -7.38
N LYS A 13 6.00 -10.03 -7.73
CA LYS A 13 7.30 -9.37 -7.52
C LYS A 13 7.72 -9.37 -6.05
N LEU A 14 6.81 -9.02 -5.14
CA LEU A 14 7.05 -9.07 -3.69
C LEU A 14 7.44 -10.48 -3.22
N ARG A 15 6.75 -11.52 -3.72
CA ARG A 15 7.02 -12.92 -3.34
C ARG A 15 8.38 -13.40 -3.82
N GLU A 16 8.74 -13.10 -5.07
CA GLU A 16 9.96 -13.66 -5.71
C GLU A 16 11.22 -12.84 -5.40
N LEU A 17 11.10 -11.51 -5.33
CA LEU A 17 12.23 -10.60 -5.19
C LEU A 17 12.29 -9.91 -3.81
N GLY A 18 11.26 -10.10 -2.98
CA GLY A 18 11.21 -9.55 -1.64
C GLY A 18 10.78 -8.07 -1.57
N PRO A 19 10.57 -7.55 -0.34
CA PRO A 19 9.99 -6.24 -0.09
C PRO A 19 10.85 -5.07 -0.57
N ALA A 20 12.18 -5.21 -0.57
CA ALA A 20 13.09 -4.15 -1.03
C ALA A 20 12.99 -3.89 -2.54
N SER A 21 12.41 -4.81 -3.31
CA SER A 21 12.31 -4.71 -4.77
C SER A 21 11.06 -3.96 -5.25
N VAL A 22 10.05 -3.82 -4.39
CA VAL A 22 8.76 -3.22 -4.74
C VAL A 22 8.71 -1.75 -4.33
N SER A 23 8.16 -0.92 -5.22
CA SER A 23 7.90 0.48 -4.95
C SER A 23 6.72 0.70 -4.02
N ASP A 24 6.58 1.92 -3.49
CA ASP A 24 5.40 2.35 -2.72
C ASP A 24 4.08 2.12 -3.47
N ALA A 25 4.06 2.41 -4.77
CA ALA A 25 2.89 2.17 -5.62
C ALA A 25 2.58 0.68 -5.74
N GLU A 26 3.59 -0.18 -5.84
CA GLU A 26 3.41 -1.64 -5.88
C GLU A 26 2.94 -2.20 -4.52
N LEU A 27 3.49 -1.72 -3.40
CA LEU A 27 3.01 -2.07 -2.07
C LEU A 27 1.54 -1.70 -1.88
N LEU A 28 1.18 -0.47 -2.27
CA LEU A 28 -0.20 -0.03 -2.20
C LEU A 28 -1.11 -0.81 -3.16
N ALA A 29 -0.63 -1.14 -4.37
CA ALA A 29 -1.40 -1.95 -5.32
C ALA A 29 -1.75 -3.34 -4.78
N ILE A 30 -0.87 -3.93 -3.95
CA ILE A 30 -1.16 -5.19 -3.24
C ILE A 30 -2.32 -5.00 -2.26
N LEU A 31 -2.30 -3.90 -1.49
CA LEU A 31 -3.39 -3.52 -0.57
C LEU A 31 -4.64 -2.98 -1.28
N ILE A 32 -4.63 -2.76 -2.59
CA ILE A 32 -5.81 -2.37 -3.37
C ILE A 32 -6.42 -3.57 -4.09
N SER A 33 -5.60 -4.53 -4.49
CA SER A 33 -5.99 -5.66 -5.34
C SER A 33 -7.23 -6.42 -4.83
N PRO A 34 -8.17 -6.80 -5.73
CA PRO A 34 -8.14 -6.58 -7.17
C PRO A 34 -8.42 -5.12 -7.57
N GLY A 35 -8.12 -4.76 -8.82
CA GLY A 35 -8.52 -3.48 -9.41
C GLY A 35 -10.06 -3.34 -9.53
N VAL A 36 -10.50 -2.40 -10.36
CA VAL A 36 -11.91 -2.33 -10.80
C VAL A 36 -11.99 -2.46 -12.31
N LYS A 37 -13.21 -2.57 -12.85
CA LYS A 37 -13.43 -2.63 -14.30
C LYS A 37 -12.67 -1.49 -14.99
N ASP A 38 -11.88 -1.84 -16.00
CA ASP A 38 -11.07 -0.92 -16.83
C ASP A 38 -9.99 -0.13 -16.05
N ARG A 39 -9.68 -0.50 -14.80
CA ARG A 39 -8.64 0.15 -14.01
C ARG A 39 -7.89 -0.83 -13.09
N PRO A 40 -6.66 -1.22 -13.43
CA PRO A 40 -5.82 -2.10 -12.62
C PRO A 40 -5.48 -1.48 -11.25
N ALA A 41 -5.23 -2.31 -10.24
CA ALA A 41 -4.86 -1.87 -8.89
C ALA A 41 -3.60 -1.01 -8.87
N ALA A 42 -2.63 -1.30 -9.73
CA ALA A 42 -1.42 -0.48 -9.92
C ALA A 42 -1.77 0.96 -10.28
N LYS A 43 -2.72 1.16 -11.20
CA LYS A 43 -3.11 2.51 -11.61
C LYS A 43 -3.85 3.27 -10.51
N ILE A 44 -4.70 2.57 -9.76
CA ILE A 44 -5.38 3.16 -8.60
C ILE A 44 -4.34 3.58 -7.55
N ALA A 45 -3.32 2.74 -7.29
CA ALA A 45 -2.27 3.04 -6.33
C ALA A 45 -1.45 4.29 -6.72
N GLU A 46 -1.08 4.42 -8.01
CA GLU A 46 -0.43 5.61 -8.54
C GLU A 46 -1.29 6.87 -8.33
N ASP A 47 -2.58 6.83 -8.70
CA ASP A 47 -3.49 7.96 -8.56
C ASP A 47 -3.63 8.38 -7.08
N VAL A 48 -3.68 7.41 -6.17
CA VAL A 48 -3.77 7.63 -4.72
C VAL A 48 -2.51 8.32 -4.20
N LEU A 49 -1.33 7.80 -4.54
CA LEU A 49 -0.06 8.39 -4.12
C LEU A 49 0.15 9.77 -4.74
N ALA A 50 -0.28 10.00 -5.99
CA ALA A 50 -0.26 11.32 -6.59
C ALA A 50 -1.17 12.32 -5.85
N LYS A 51 -2.35 11.88 -5.39
CA LYS A 51 -3.29 12.72 -4.62
C LYS A 51 -2.76 13.11 -3.23
N PHE A 52 -2.06 12.20 -2.55
CA PHE A 52 -1.64 12.41 -1.15
C PHE A 52 -0.13 12.65 -0.97
N GLY A 53 0.67 12.52 -2.02
CA GLY A 53 2.10 12.78 -2.08
C GLY A 53 2.99 11.70 -1.45
N SER A 54 2.56 11.03 -0.37
CA SER A 54 3.33 9.98 0.31
C SER A 54 2.44 9.11 1.20
N PHE A 55 2.97 7.98 1.70
CA PHE A 55 2.30 7.20 2.75
C PHE A 55 2.02 8.01 4.01
N LYS A 56 2.94 8.89 4.42
CA LYS A 56 2.72 9.82 5.54
C LYS A 56 1.55 10.77 5.25
N GLY A 57 1.50 11.33 4.05
CA GLY A 57 0.39 12.19 3.62
C GLY A 57 -0.95 11.46 3.64
N MET A 58 -0.96 10.18 3.26
CA MET A 58 -2.16 9.34 3.24
C MET A 58 -2.59 8.88 4.65
N ALA A 59 -1.64 8.50 5.52
CA ALA A 59 -1.92 8.01 6.87
C ALA A 59 -2.52 9.07 7.82
N ASN A 60 -2.39 10.35 7.45
CA ASN A 60 -2.98 11.49 8.16
C ASN A 60 -4.37 11.87 7.65
N GLN A 61 -4.93 11.14 6.68
CA GLN A 61 -6.25 11.43 6.13
C GLN A 61 -7.34 10.60 6.84
N PRO A 62 -8.55 11.15 7.03
CA PRO A 62 -9.68 10.37 7.49
C PRO A 62 -10.12 9.36 6.41
N LEU A 63 -10.70 8.24 6.85
CA LEU A 63 -11.15 7.15 5.97
C LEU A 63 -12.08 7.64 4.84
N SER A 64 -12.93 8.63 5.11
CA SER A 64 -13.82 9.26 4.14
C SER A 64 -13.08 9.80 2.91
N ARG A 65 -11.86 10.31 3.07
CA ARG A 65 -11.05 10.83 1.95
C ARG A 65 -10.50 9.72 1.05
N LEU A 66 -10.29 8.53 1.59
CA LEU A 66 -9.92 7.34 0.80
C LEU A 66 -11.13 6.83 0.01
N LEU A 67 -12.33 6.87 0.59
CA LEU A 67 -13.57 6.43 -0.06
C LEU A 67 -13.97 7.30 -1.26
N GLU A 68 -13.52 8.55 -1.33
CA GLU A 68 -13.72 9.41 -2.51
C GLU A 68 -12.99 8.92 -3.77
N ILE A 69 -12.01 8.02 -3.62
CA ILE A 69 -11.18 7.60 -4.73
C ILE A 69 -11.87 6.46 -5.47
N LYS A 70 -12.15 6.67 -6.75
CA LYS A 70 -12.74 5.65 -7.63
C LYS A 70 -11.86 4.39 -7.63
N GLY A 71 -12.44 3.29 -7.13
CA GLY A 71 -11.77 2.00 -7.02
C GLY A 71 -11.33 1.60 -5.62
N LEU A 72 -11.42 2.51 -4.64
CA LEU A 72 -11.24 2.30 -3.21
C LEU A 72 -12.57 2.24 -2.47
N GLY A 73 -13.35 1.18 -2.72
CA GLY A 73 -14.53 0.88 -1.91
C GLY A 73 -14.16 0.55 -0.46
N GLU A 74 -15.17 0.47 0.41
CA GLU A 74 -15.04 0.34 1.86
C GLU A 74 -14.02 -0.72 2.32
N VAL A 75 -14.12 -1.94 1.79
CA VAL A 75 -13.21 -3.04 2.15
C VAL A 75 -11.73 -2.68 1.87
N LYS A 76 -11.45 -2.04 0.74
CA LYS A 76 -10.08 -1.67 0.37
C LYS A 76 -9.56 -0.51 1.21
N ALA A 77 -10.43 0.47 1.49
CA ALA A 77 -10.10 1.60 2.35
C ALA A 77 -9.80 1.14 3.80
N ILE A 78 -10.62 0.26 4.36
CA ILE A 78 -10.40 -0.34 5.69
C ILE A 78 -9.08 -1.12 5.71
N ARG A 79 -8.78 -1.91 4.68
CA ARG A 79 -7.51 -2.65 4.58
C ARG A 79 -6.28 -1.73 4.63
N ILE A 80 -6.33 -0.59 3.92
CA ILE A 80 -5.26 0.41 3.96
C ILE A 80 -5.15 1.05 5.36
N ALA A 81 -6.28 1.43 5.95
CA ALA A 81 -6.31 2.01 7.30
C ALA A 81 -5.73 1.04 8.35
N ALA A 82 -6.08 -0.24 8.27
CA ALA A 82 -5.53 -1.28 9.13
C ALA A 82 -4.01 -1.43 8.98
N ALA A 83 -3.50 -1.42 7.74
CA ALA A 83 -2.06 -1.49 7.48
C ALA A 83 -1.30 -0.31 8.13
N PHE A 84 -1.86 0.89 8.05
CA PHE A 84 -1.27 2.07 8.71
C PHE A 84 -1.34 2.02 10.23
N GLU A 85 -2.43 1.54 10.80
CA GLU A 85 -2.53 1.36 12.25
C GLU A 85 -1.50 0.34 12.76
N ILE A 86 -1.30 -0.77 12.04
CA ILE A 86 -0.24 -1.74 12.36
C ILE A 86 1.13 -1.06 12.33
N ALA A 87 1.46 -0.33 11.27
CA ALA A 87 2.73 0.38 11.16
C ALA A 87 2.92 1.39 12.31
N ARG A 88 1.86 2.12 12.69
CA ARG A 88 1.89 3.07 13.81
C ARG A 88 2.16 2.40 15.15
N ARG A 89 1.55 1.24 15.40
CA ARG A 89 1.78 0.46 16.64
C ARG A 89 3.23 -0.03 16.74
N ILE A 90 3.76 -0.58 15.64
CA ILE A 90 5.17 -1.03 15.58
C ILE A 90 6.13 0.13 15.88
N VAL A 91 5.93 1.28 15.23
CA VAL A 91 6.77 2.46 15.46
C VAL A 91 6.69 2.92 16.92
N ASN A 92 5.49 2.95 17.50
CA ASN A 92 5.30 3.33 18.90
C ASN A 92 5.94 2.34 19.88
N GLU A 93 5.98 1.03 19.55
CA GLU A 93 6.67 0.02 20.35
C GLU A 93 8.18 0.26 20.31
N VAL A 94 8.76 0.41 19.12
CA VAL A 94 10.19 0.69 18.94
C VAL A 94 10.61 1.97 19.67
N LEU A 95 9.83 3.05 19.58
CA LEU A 95 10.15 4.31 20.27
C LEU A 95 10.13 4.16 21.80
N LYS A 96 9.18 3.38 22.36
CA LYS A 96 9.11 3.12 23.80
C LYS A 96 10.27 2.26 24.32
N GLU A 97 10.84 1.40 23.47
CA GLU A 97 12.04 0.64 23.83
C GLU A 97 13.25 1.58 23.93
N HIS A 98 13.41 2.49 22.97
CA HIS A 98 14.49 3.47 22.98
C HIS A 98 14.42 4.51 24.11
N GLU A 99 13.24 4.80 24.67
CA GLU A 99 13.09 5.70 25.83
C GLU A 99 13.50 5.03 27.17
N LYS A 100 13.72 3.71 27.18
CA LYS A 100 14.08 2.94 28.37
C LYS A 100 15.58 2.64 28.48
N ASP A 101 16.33 2.90 27.41
CA ASP A 101 17.80 2.80 27.34
C ASP A 101 18.45 4.16 27.65
#